data_AF-A0AAJ2H6I0-F1
#
_entry.id   AF-A0AAJ2H6I0-F1
#
_cell.length_a   1.000
_cell.length_b   1.000
_cell.length_c   1.000
_cell.angle_alpha   90.00
_cell.angle_beta   90.00
_cell.angle_gamma   90.00
#
_symmetry.space_group_name_H-M   'P 1'
#
loop_
_entity.id
_entity.type
_entity.pdbx_description
1 polymer ?
#
loop_
_entity_poly.entity_id
_entity_poly.type
_entity_poly.pdbx_seq_one_letter_code
_entity_poly.pdbx_strand_id
1 'polypeptide(L)'
;TPHDMAVGGQQSYVLAQAANRMVQGQVLDLQAEQKTISQLDLETIHLNKTGALIQAAIGMGAISVGIELRDSLYSQLVEFGACLGLAYQVQDDILDVTATTEVLGKTAGADQKRQKATYPALLGLDAAIALSQ
;
A
#
# COMPACT_ATOMS: atom_id res chain seq x y z
N THR A 1 30.91 -1.54 10.69
CA THR A 1 31.86 -0.53 10.16
C THR A 1 31.15 0.83 10.07
N PRO A 2 31.85 1.96 9.84
CA PRO A 2 31.19 3.25 9.59
C PRO A 2 30.18 3.21 8.43
N HIS A 3 30.47 2.39 7.40
CA HIS A 3 29.57 2.11 6.30
C HIS A 3 28.27 1.43 6.76
N ASP A 4 28.37 0.37 7.59
CA ASP A 4 27.18 -0.34 8.08
C ASP A 4 26.29 0.54 8.97
N MET A 5 26.89 1.46 9.74
CA MET A 5 26.13 2.43 10.53
C MET A 5 25.40 3.45 9.64
N ALA A 6 26.00 3.87 8.53
CA ALA A 6 25.35 4.77 7.57
C ALA A 6 24.15 4.09 6.87
N VAL A 7 24.33 2.84 6.43
CA VAL A 7 23.26 2.01 5.85
C VAL A 7 22.11 1.83 6.84
N GLY A 8 22.42 1.43 8.08
CA GLY A 8 21.40 1.23 9.12
C GLY A 8 20.63 2.51 9.47
N GLY A 9 21.31 3.67 9.47
CA GLY A 9 20.69 4.98 9.69
C GLY A 9 19.72 5.35 8.57
N GLN A 10 20.11 5.15 7.32
CA GLN A 10 19.25 5.41 6.16
C GLN A 10 18.03 4.49 6.14
N GLN A 11 18.20 3.19 6.41
CA GLN A 11 17.09 2.24 6.48
C GLN A 11 16.12 2.57 7.61
N SER A 12 16.64 2.95 8.79
CA SER A 12 15.81 3.39 9.92
C SER A 12 15.00 4.64 9.58
N TYR A 13 15.61 5.60 8.87
CA TYR A 13 14.91 6.79 8.40
C TYR A 13 13.76 6.45 7.43
N VAL A 14 14.04 5.60 6.42
CA VAL A 14 13.02 5.13 5.45
C VAL A 14 11.88 4.41 6.16
N LEU A 15 12.19 3.49 7.07
CA LEU A 15 11.19 2.73 7.81
C LEU A 15 10.34 3.62 8.72
N ALA A 16 10.95 4.58 9.43
CA ALA A 16 10.22 5.50 10.30
C ALA A 16 9.21 6.36 9.51
N GLN A 17 9.61 6.86 8.34
CA GLN A 17 8.71 7.61 7.45
C GLN A 17 7.56 6.74 6.95
N ALA A 18 7.84 5.50 6.56
CA ALA A 18 6.80 4.58 6.10
C ALA A 18 5.86 4.12 7.20
N ALA A 19 6.35 3.90 8.43
CA ALA A 19 5.51 3.56 9.58
C ALA A 19 4.54 4.71 9.90
N ASN A 20 5.00 5.96 9.89
CA ASN A 20 4.13 7.12 10.05
C ASN A 20 3.04 7.19 8.97
N ARG A 21 3.42 6.98 7.70
CA ARG A 21 2.46 6.95 6.59
C ARG A 21 1.46 5.80 6.70
N MET A 22 1.89 4.60 7.08
CA MET A 22 1.00 3.46 7.34
C MET A 22 -0.06 3.80 8.38
N VAL A 23 0.35 4.40 9.50
CA VAL A 23 -0.59 4.81 10.55
C VAL A 23 -1.56 5.87 10.03
N GLN A 24 -1.07 6.87 9.29
CA GLN A 24 -1.94 7.88 8.66
C GLN A 24 -2.95 7.25 7.69
N GLY A 25 -2.50 6.33 6.84
CA GLY A 25 -3.38 5.61 5.92
C GLY A 25 -4.44 4.80 6.66
N GLN A 26 -4.08 4.14 7.77
CA GLN A 26 -5.04 3.42 8.60
C GLN A 26 -6.06 4.37 9.27
N VAL A 27 -5.63 5.56 9.71
CA VAL A 27 -6.54 6.56 10.26
C VAL A 27 -7.51 7.05 9.19
N LEU A 28 -7.03 7.33 7.97
CA LEU A 28 -7.87 7.76 6.85
C LEU A 28 -8.87 6.67 6.43
N ASP A 29 -8.43 5.41 6.37
CA ASP A 29 -9.27 4.23 6.09
C ASP A 29 -10.46 4.14 7.08
N LEU A 30 -10.18 4.24 8.39
CA LEU A 30 -11.20 4.25 9.43
C LEU A 30 -12.12 5.46 9.34
N GLN A 31 -11.58 6.64 9.00
CA GLN A 31 -12.37 7.86 8.84
C GLN A 31 -13.26 7.83 7.59
N ALA A 32 -12.91 7.03 6.59
CA ALA A 32 -13.66 6.86 5.34
C ALA A 32 -14.77 5.81 5.44
N GLU A 33 -14.77 4.95 6.46
CA GLU A 33 -15.86 4.00 6.70
C GLU A 33 -17.21 4.73 6.74
N GLN A 34 -18.22 4.14 6.08
CA GLN A 34 -19.59 4.68 5.99
C GLN A 34 -19.68 6.03 5.25
N LYS A 35 -18.64 6.46 4.54
CA LYS A 35 -18.63 7.69 3.73
C LYS A 35 -18.36 7.37 2.27
N THR A 36 -18.95 8.17 1.38
CA THR A 36 -18.53 8.21 -0.02
C THR A 36 -17.29 9.11 -0.12
N ILE A 37 -16.19 8.55 -0.60
CA ILE A 37 -14.94 9.27 -0.84
C ILE A 37 -14.62 9.27 -2.34
N SER A 38 -13.74 10.18 -2.77
CA SER A 38 -13.28 10.18 -4.15
C SER A 38 -12.32 9.02 -4.43
N GLN A 39 -12.12 8.67 -5.70
CA GLN A 39 -11.09 7.70 -6.09
C GLN A 39 -9.69 8.15 -5.66
N LEU A 40 -9.41 9.45 -5.72
CA LEU A 40 -8.13 10.02 -5.30
C LEU A 40 -7.90 9.86 -3.79
N ASP A 41 -8.95 10.01 -2.98
CA ASP A 41 -8.88 9.79 -1.53
C ASP A 41 -8.64 8.30 -1.23
N LEU A 42 -9.32 7.40 -1.94
CA LEU A 42 -9.15 5.95 -1.79
C LEU A 42 -7.73 5.52 -2.17
N GLU A 43 -7.21 6.03 -3.29
CA GLU A 43 -5.83 5.79 -3.71
C GLU A 43 -4.84 6.33 -2.66
N THR A 44 -5.09 7.51 -2.11
CA THR A 44 -4.27 8.09 -1.03
C THR A 44 -4.27 7.21 0.22
N ILE A 45 -5.42 6.66 0.61
CA ILE A 45 -5.53 5.70 1.71
C ILE A 45 -4.63 4.50 1.45
N HIS A 46 -4.78 3.86 0.28
CA HIS A 46 -4.08 2.63 -0.06
C HIS A 46 -2.57 2.81 -0.23
N LEU A 47 -2.14 3.91 -0.88
CA LEU A 47 -0.73 4.29 -1.00
C LEU A 47 -0.04 4.48 0.34
N ASN A 48 -0.78 4.94 1.36
CA ASN A 48 -0.23 5.15 2.70
C ASN A 48 -0.35 3.90 3.56
N LYS A 49 -1.54 3.31 3.68
CA LYS A 49 -1.83 2.19 4.58
C LYS A 49 -1.02 0.94 4.24
N THR A 50 -0.94 0.60 2.96
CA THR A 50 -0.30 -0.65 2.49
C THR A 50 0.94 -0.32 1.65
N GLY A 51 0.80 0.64 0.73
CA GLY A 51 1.87 1.01 -0.20
C GLY A 51 3.15 1.51 0.48
N ALA A 52 3.04 2.27 1.59
CA ALA A 52 4.21 2.89 2.22
C ALA A 52 5.22 1.86 2.74
N LEU A 53 4.76 0.75 3.34
CA LEU A 53 5.66 -0.30 3.82
C LEU A 53 6.27 -1.11 2.69
N ILE A 54 5.52 -1.35 1.60
CA ILE A 54 6.04 -2.02 0.41
C ILE A 54 7.15 -1.17 -0.25
N GLN A 55 6.90 0.13 -0.40
CA GLN A 55 7.89 1.11 -0.87
C GLN A 55 9.14 1.10 0.01
N ALA A 56 8.98 1.10 1.33
CA ALA A 56 10.11 1.06 2.26
C ALA A 56 10.89 -0.26 2.17
N ALA A 57 10.23 -1.41 2.04
CA ALA A 57 10.90 -2.69 1.90
C ALA A 57 11.82 -2.71 0.67
N ILE A 58 11.32 -2.23 -0.46
CA ILE A 58 12.11 -2.11 -1.71
C ILE A 58 13.25 -1.11 -1.54
N GLY A 59 12.98 0.08 -1.00
CA GLY A 59 13.99 1.11 -0.77
C GLY A 59 15.10 0.65 0.17
N MET A 60 14.76 -0.02 1.27
CA MET A 60 15.76 -0.58 2.19
C MET A 60 16.60 -1.69 1.54
N GLY A 61 15.99 -2.50 0.66
CA GLY A 61 16.69 -3.47 -0.17
C GLY A 61 17.72 -2.79 -1.10
N ALA A 62 17.33 -1.70 -1.76
CA ALA A 62 18.23 -0.90 -2.60
C ALA A 62 19.42 -0.33 -1.80
N ILE A 63 19.15 0.22 -0.62
CA ILE A 63 20.20 0.74 0.29
C ILE A 63 21.16 -0.38 0.71
N SER A 64 20.65 -1.59 0.93
CA SER A 64 21.47 -2.75 1.34
C SER A 64 22.52 -3.15 0.30
N VAL A 65 22.28 -2.86 -0.98
CA VAL A 65 23.20 -3.13 -2.09
C VAL A 65 24.00 -1.89 -2.52
N GLY A 66 23.96 -0.82 -1.73
CA GLY A 66 24.76 0.39 -1.93
C GLY A 66 24.15 1.44 -2.84
N ILE A 67 22.85 1.35 -3.17
CA ILE A 67 22.15 2.41 -3.92
C ILE A 67 21.84 3.56 -2.96
N GLU A 68 22.32 4.76 -3.29
CA GLU A 68 22.08 5.95 -2.48
C GLU A 68 20.65 6.50 -2.65
N LEU A 69 20.13 7.15 -1.61
CA LEU A 69 18.80 7.80 -1.63
C LEU A 69 18.63 8.85 -2.75
N ARG A 70 19.73 9.44 -3.21
CA ARG A 70 19.74 10.46 -4.28
C ARG A 70 19.92 9.85 -5.67
N ASP A 71 20.13 8.55 -5.76
CA ASP A 71 20.26 7.87 -7.04
C ASP A 71 18.90 7.84 -7.76
N SER A 72 18.90 8.12 -9.05
CA SER A 72 17.72 7.98 -9.90
C SER A 72 17.10 6.59 -9.86
N LEU A 73 17.92 5.53 -9.72
CA LEU A 73 17.47 4.16 -9.61
C LEU A 73 16.69 3.95 -8.30
N TYR A 74 17.09 4.60 -7.20
CA TYR A 74 16.35 4.55 -5.94
C TYR A 74 14.93 5.10 -6.13
N SER A 75 14.80 6.26 -6.78
CA SER A 75 13.48 6.87 -7.04
C SER A 75 12.59 5.95 -7.90
N GLN A 76 13.14 5.32 -8.94
CA GLN A 76 12.40 4.39 -9.79
C GLN A 76 11.94 3.14 -9.02
N LEU A 77 12.78 2.61 -8.13
CA LEU A 77 12.43 1.47 -7.29
C LEU A 77 11.33 1.81 -6.28
N VAL A 78 11.38 3.01 -5.69
CA VAL A 78 10.32 3.48 -4.78
C VAL A 78 9.01 3.70 -5.53
N GLU A 79 9.04 4.27 -6.74
CA GLU A 79 7.86 4.42 -7.60
C GLU A 79 7.26 3.05 -7.99
N PHE A 80 8.10 2.09 -8.38
CA PHE A 80 7.68 0.72 -8.61
C PHE A 80 6.99 0.11 -7.37
N GLY A 81 7.55 0.32 -6.18
CA GLY A 81 6.94 -0.12 -4.92
C GLY A 81 5.58 0.54 -4.64
N ALA A 82 5.38 1.78 -5.09
CA ALA A 82 4.11 2.48 -4.98
C ALA A 82 3.04 1.84 -5.86
N CYS A 83 3.36 1.61 -7.13
CA CYS A 83 2.48 0.94 -8.08
C CYS A 83 2.14 -0.48 -7.61
N LEU A 84 3.14 -1.24 -7.16
CA LEU A 84 2.94 -2.60 -6.63
C LEU A 84 2.02 -2.61 -5.41
N GLY A 85 2.23 -1.69 -4.46
CA GLY A 85 1.39 -1.60 -3.27
C GLY A 85 -0.05 -1.20 -3.58
N LEU A 86 -0.25 -0.33 -4.57
CA LEU A 86 -1.59 0.03 -5.04
C LEU A 86 -2.28 -1.17 -5.70
N ALA A 87 -1.59 -1.84 -6.63
CA ALA A 87 -2.11 -3.03 -7.31
C ALA A 87 -2.47 -4.15 -6.33
N TYR A 88 -1.63 -4.36 -5.30
CA TYR A 88 -1.90 -5.31 -4.23
C TYR A 88 -3.23 -5.01 -3.53
N GLN A 89 -3.49 -3.74 -3.23
CA GLN A 89 -4.69 -3.34 -2.50
C GLN A 89 -5.95 -3.37 -3.39
N VAL A 90 -5.85 -3.00 -4.67
CA VAL A 90 -6.93 -3.22 -5.66
C VAL A 90 -7.29 -4.70 -5.71
N GLN A 91 -6.29 -5.58 -5.76
CA GLN A 91 -6.51 -7.03 -5.81
C GLN A 91 -7.11 -7.57 -4.50
N ASP A 92 -6.67 -7.10 -3.33
CA ASP A 92 -7.26 -7.49 -2.03
C ASP A 92 -8.74 -7.07 -1.94
N ASP A 93 -9.07 -5.86 -2.39
CA ASP A 93 -10.45 -5.36 -2.45
C ASP A 93 -11.32 -6.24 -3.38
N ILE A 94 -10.79 -6.65 -4.53
CA ILE A 94 -11.49 -7.57 -5.46
C ILE A 94 -11.67 -8.95 -4.83
N LEU A 95 -10.64 -9.48 -4.18
CA LEU A 95 -10.70 -10.80 -3.55
C LEU A 95 -11.68 -10.81 -2.37
N ASP A 96 -11.81 -9.73 -1.60
CA ASP A 96 -12.80 -9.65 -0.51
C ASP A 96 -14.24 -9.86 -1.02
N VAL A 97 -14.52 -9.46 -2.28
CA VAL A 97 -15.82 -9.64 -2.94
C VAL A 97 -15.95 -11.00 -3.64
N THR A 98 -14.89 -11.48 -4.27
CA THR A 98 -14.96 -12.59 -5.25
C THR A 98 -14.48 -13.94 -4.71
N ALA A 99 -13.63 -13.96 -3.69
CA ALA A 99 -13.03 -15.19 -3.16
C ALA A 99 -13.84 -15.74 -1.98
N THR A 100 -13.66 -17.04 -1.70
CA THR A 100 -14.25 -17.66 -0.51
C THR A 100 -13.39 -17.39 0.73
N THR A 101 -14.00 -17.50 1.91
CA THR A 101 -13.29 -17.38 3.20
C THR A 101 -12.10 -18.35 3.31
N GLU A 102 -12.22 -19.56 2.75
CA GLU A 102 -11.15 -20.56 2.74
C GLU A 102 -9.94 -20.10 1.93
N VAL A 103 -10.16 -19.43 0.79
CA VAL A 103 -9.09 -18.90 -0.08
C VAL A 103 -8.45 -17.65 0.55
N LEU A 104 -9.25 -16.79 1.15
CA LEU A 104 -8.78 -15.55 1.77
C LEU A 104 -8.06 -15.75 3.10
N GLY A 105 -8.37 -16.84 3.84
CA GLY A 105 -7.93 -17.03 5.22
C GLY A 105 -8.54 -16.03 6.21
N LYS A 106 -9.44 -15.15 5.75
CA LYS A 106 -10.26 -14.19 6.52
C LYS A 106 -11.70 -14.26 6.03
N THR A 107 -12.64 -13.77 6.84
CA THR A 107 -14.07 -13.70 6.47
C THR A 107 -14.25 -12.90 5.17
N ALA A 108 -14.73 -13.55 4.11
CA ALA A 108 -15.08 -12.87 2.86
C ALA A 108 -16.23 -11.85 3.08
N GLY A 109 -16.22 -10.77 2.30
CA GLY A 109 -17.18 -9.67 2.39
C GLY A 109 -17.12 -8.90 3.72
N ALA A 110 -15.98 -8.94 4.41
CA ALA A 110 -15.81 -8.20 5.67
C ALA A 110 -15.83 -6.69 5.43
N ASP A 111 -15.30 -6.23 4.29
CA ASP A 111 -15.25 -4.81 3.97
C ASP A 111 -16.64 -4.27 3.65
N GLN A 112 -17.47 -5.06 2.95
CA GLN A 112 -18.87 -4.70 2.70
C GLN A 112 -19.68 -4.59 4.00
N LYS A 113 -19.47 -5.50 4.97
CA LYS A 113 -20.13 -5.45 6.28
C LYS A 113 -19.77 -4.21 7.09
N ARG A 114 -18.54 -3.69 6.90
CA ARG A 114 -18.05 -2.47 7.55
C ARG A 114 -18.34 -1.20 6.75
N GLN A 115 -18.96 -1.32 5.57
CA GLN A 115 -19.16 -0.20 4.65
C GLN A 115 -17.85 0.54 4.37
N LYS A 116 -16.77 -0.21 4.16
CA LYS A 116 -15.48 0.33 3.77
C LYS A 116 -15.53 0.88 2.35
N ALA A 117 -14.77 1.95 2.13
CA ALA A 117 -14.48 2.41 0.78
C ALA A 117 -13.49 1.43 0.13
N THR A 118 -13.91 0.79 -0.95
CA THR A 118 -13.08 -0.16 -1.73
C THR A 118 -13.25 0.13 -3.22
N TYR A 119 -12.32 -0.34 -4.04
CA TYR A 119 -12.40 -0.13 -5.49
C TYR A 119 -13.68 -0.73 -6.12
N PRO A 120 -14.08 -1.98 -5.81
CA PRO A 120 -15.34 -2.53 -6.30
C PRO A 120 -16.57 -1.73 -5.84
N ALA A 121 -16.57 -1.19 -4.61
CA ALA A 121 -17.68 -0.38 -4.12
C ALA A 121 -17.79 0.98 -4.81
N LEU A 122 -16.67 1.57 -5.21
CA LEU A 122 -16.62 2.89 -5.85
C LEU A 122 -16.86 2.83 -7.37
N LEU A 123 -16.25 1.87 -8.05
CA LEU A 123 -16.19 1.82 -9.52
C LEU A 123 -17.07 0.70 -10.12
N GLY A 124 -17.53 -0.24 -9.30
CA GLY A 124 -18.05 -1.51 -9.76
C GLY A 124 -16.94 -2.55 -9.98
N LEU A 125 -17.31 -3.83 -9.88
CA LEU A 125 -16.35 -4.94 -9.92
C LEU A 125 -15.57 -5.02 -11.22
N ASP A 126 -16.24 -4.89 -12.38
CA ASP A 126 -15.59 -5.00 -13.69
C ASP A 126 -14.53 -3.90 -13.90
N ALA A 127 -14.84 -2.66 -13.50
CA ALA A 127 -13.91 -1.54 -13.59
C ALA A 127 -12.73 -1.69 -12.60
N ALA A 128 -12.98 -2.24 -11.40
CA ALA A 128 -11.91 -2.56 -10.47
C ALA A 128 -10.97 -3.64 -11.01
N ILE A 129 -11.50 -4.70 -11.65
CA ILE A 129 -10.69 -5.74 -12.31
C ILE A 129 -9.86 -5.17 -13.47
N ALA A 130 -10.40 -4.24 -14.24
CA ALA A 130 -9.66 -3.60 -15.32
C ALA A 130 -8.47 -2.74 -14.82
N LEU A 131 -8.54 -2.24 -13.57
CA LEU A 131 -7.44 -1.51 -12.93
C LEU A 131 -6.34 -2.42 -12.37
N SER A 132 -6.61 -3.71 -12.19
CA SER A 132 -5.65 -4.67 -11.64
C SER A 132 -4.90 -5.50 -12.71
N GLN A 133 -5.18 -5.26 -14.00
CA GLN A 133 -4.55 -5.90 -15.16
C GLN A 133 -3.47 -5.01 -15.78
#